data_AF-A0A349GWN9-F1
#
_entry.id   AF-A0A349GWN9-F1
#
_cell.length_a   1.000
_cell.length_b   1.000
_cell.length_c   1.000
_cell.angle_alpha   90.00
_cell.angle_beta   90.00
_cell.angle_gamma   90.00
#
_symmetry.space_group_name_H-M   'P 1'
#
loop_
_entity.id
_entity.type
_entity.pdbx_description
1 polymer ?
#
loop_
_entity_poly.entity_id
_entity_poly.type
_entity_poly.pdbx_seq_one_letter_code
_entity_poly.pdbx_strand_id
1 'polypeptide(L)'
;MVRKNVFLAAVAVLFTVAVQHVGAQVNPADGRIPPEGQLRVRRFIGIGPRAREQAPFYQTNRGAAAKRAQDWHVVSVFYDTAPEWIEELLVQFHVLSELQDPVTKQKRYSLYKKSVRYVDIEKGNDHRAIVFLRPAAIKRFGEVVASAAVITLDGKVVNEQNETKIPMPPSWWSNPAVLDSPTLTVREGYLLNQIESPWALLNPDDYEVIK
;
A
#
# COMPACT_ATOMS: atom_id res chain seq x y z
N MET A 1 28.70 29.92 -53.21
CA MET A 1 29.02 29.42 -51.85
C MET A 1 27.70 29.17 -51.13
N VAL A 2 27.37 27.90 -50.89
CA VAL A 2 26.02 27.41 -50.58
C VAL A 2 25.65 27.71 -49.11
N ARG A 3 24.57 28.47 -48.88
CA ARG A 3 23.94 28.62 -47.56
C ARG A 3 23.04 27.41 -47.30
N LYS A 4 23.38 26.59 -46.29
CA LYS A 4 22.49 25.54 -45.78
C LYS A 4 21.72 26.07 -44.57
N ASN A 5 20.40 26.05 -44.69
CA ASN A 5 19.42 26.29 -43.63
C ASN A 5 19.50 25.16 -42.58
N VAL A 6 19.35 25.51 -41.31
CA VAL A 6 18.91 24.55 -40.28
C VAL A 6 17.75 25.20 -39.51
N PHE A 7 16.54 24.76 -39.85
CA PHE A 7 15.33 25.01 -39.08
C PHE A 7 15.37 24.10 -37.83
N LEU A 8 15.24 24.69 -36.64
CA LEU A 8 14.91 23.96 -35.42
C LEU A 8 13.42 23.59 -35.48
N ALA A 9 13.09 22.30 -35.61
CA ALA A 9 11.74 21.80 -35.38
C ALA A 9 11.67 21.25 -33.94
N ALA A 10 10.94 21.95 -33.07
CA ALA A 10 10.56 21.43 -31.76
C ALA A 10 9.43 20.41 -31.95
N VAL A 11 9.72 19.13 -31.71
CA VAL A 11 8.70 18.08 -31.68
C VAL A 11 8.17 17.99 -30.25
N ALA A 12 7.01 18.61 -30.02
CA ALA A 12 6.22 18.39 -28.81
C ALA A 12 5.42 17.09 -29.01
N VAL A 13 5.78 16.03 -28.28
CA VAL A 13 5.00 14.79 -28.27
C VAL A 13 3.92 14.90 -27.20
N LEU A 14 2.70 15.21 -27.63
CA LEU A 14 1.49 15.07 -26.84
C LEU A 14 1.11 13.59 -26.79
N PHE A 15 1.18 12.97 -25.61
CA PHE A 15 0.64 11.65 -25.37
C PHE A 15 -0.76 11.77 -24.77
N THR A 16 -1.77 11.60 -25.63
CA THR A 16 -3.13 11.30 -25.21
C THR A 16 -3.36 9.81 -25.42
N VAL A 17 -3.13 9.02 -24.37
CA VAL A 17 -3.66 7.65 -24.32
C VAL A 17 -4.88 7.71 -23.41
N ALA A 18 -6.07 7.77 -24.02
CA ALA A 18 -7.32 7.56 -23.31
C ALA A 18 -7.47 6.06 -23.05
N VAL A 19 -6.97 5.59 -21.91
CA VAL A 19 -7.36 4.29 -21.39
C VAL A 19 -8.70 4.49 -20.69
N GLN A 20 -9.78 4.00 -21.30
CA GLN A 20 -11.07 3.89 -20.63
C GLN A 20 -11.00 2.74 -19.63
N HIS A 21 -10.60 3.05 -18.39
CA HIS A 21 -10.91 2.20 -17.26
C HIS A 21 -12.28 2.60 -16.74
N VAL A 22 -13.29 1.77 -16.98
CA VAL A 22 -14.55 1.81 -16.22
C VAL A 22 -14.24 1.22 -14.85
N GLY A 23 -13.49 1.97 -14.03
CA GLY A 23 -13.44 1.79 -12.61
C GLY A 23 -14.57 2.63 -12.03
N ALA A 24 -15.64 2.00 -11.56
CA ALA A 24 -16.65 2.70 -10.80
C ALA A 24 -15.98 3.28 -9.55
N GLN A 25 -15.73 4.58 -9.55
CA GLN A 25 -15.25 5.32 -8.39
C GLN A 25 -16.42 5.37 -7.39
N VAL A 26 -16.50 4.37 -6.52
CA VAL A 26 -17.53 4.32 -5.46
C VAL A 26 -17.22 5.44 -4.46
N ASN A 27 -18.13 6.40 -4.37
CA ASN A 27 -18.06 7.52 -3.45
C ASN A 27 -18.28 6.98 -2.01
N PRO A 28 -17.38 7.21 -1.04
CA PRO A 28 -17.41 6.57 0.29
C PRO A 28 -18.51 7.10 1.25
N ALA A 29 -19.49 7.87 0.76
CA ALA A 29 -20.41 8.64 1.60
C ALA A 29 -21.74 7.94 1.91
N ASP A 30 -22.11 6.86 1.20
CA ASP A 30 -23.37 6.17 1.45
C ASP A 30 -23.12 4.85 2.17
N GLY A 31 -23.49 4.79 3.45
CA GLY A 31 -23.43 3.60 4.30
C GLY A 31 -24.28 2.40 3.83
N ARG A 32 -24.73 2.35 2.58
CA ARG A 32 -25.47 1.25 1.97
C ARG A 32 -24.52 0.14 1.51
N ILE A 33 -24.75 -1.08 2.02
CA ILE A 33 -24.11 -2.31 1.53
C ILE A 33 -24.39 -2.37 0.01
N PRO A 34 -23.37 -2.57 -0.84
CA PRO A 34 -23.58 -2.59 -2.28
C PRO A 34 -24.52 -3.76 -2.64
N PRO A 35 -25.54 -3.56 -3.50
CA PRO A 35 -26.36 -4.67 -3.96
C PRO A 35 -25.47 -5.58 -4.83
N GLU A 36 -25.38 -6.85 -4.44
CA GLU A 36 -24.49 -7.88 -5.01
C GLU A 36 -22.97 -7.55 -4.96
N GLY A 37 -22.54 -6.68 -4.03
CA GLY A 37 -21.12 -6.39 -3.80
C GLY A 37 -20.57 -7.21 -2.63
N GLN A 38 -19.81 -8.27 -2.92
CA GLN A 38 -19.25 -9.18 -1.91
C GLN A 38 -18.43 -8.45 -0.83
N LEU A 39 -17.74 -7.36 -1.19
CA LEU A 39 -16.87 -6.60 -0.31
C LEU A 39 -16.95 -5.09 -0.61
N ARG A 40 -17.06 -4.27 0.44
CA ARG A 40 -16.98 -2.80 0.37
C ARG A 40 -15.82 -2.30 1.20
N VAL A 41 -14.87 -1.59 0.59
CA VAL A 41 -13.84 -0.88 1.36
C VAL A 41 -14.43 0.39 1.98
N ARG A 42 -14.41 0.47 3.30
CA ARG A 42 -14.84 1.67 4.05
C ARG A 42 -13.74 2.71 4.14
N ARG A 43 -12.52 2.27 4.38
CA ARG A 43 -11.40 3.17 4.66
C ARG A 43 -10.08 2.53 4.28
N PHE A 44 -9.23 3.33 3.65
CA PHE A 44 -7.83 3.00 3.44
C PHE A 44 -6.95 3.99 4.19
N ILE A 45 -5.93 3.48 4.89
CA ILE A 45 -4.91 4.28 5.56
C ILE A 45 -3.58 3.75 5.08
N GLY A 46 -2.86 4.55 4.29
CA GLY A 46 -1.68 4.07 3.60
C GLY A 46 -0.46 4.99 3.72
N ILE A 47 -0.66 6.29 3.92
CA ILE A 47 0.44 7.26 4.10
C ILE A 47 0.19 8.27 5.24
N GLY A 48 1.24 9.02 5.58
CA GLY A 48 1.16 10.17 6.48
C GLY A 48 1.14 9.79 7.97
N PRO A 49 0.82 10.74 8.87
CA PRO A 49 0.85 10.53 10.31
C PRO A 49 -0.14 9.46 10.80
N ARG A 50 -1.28 9.31 10.12
CA ARG A 50 -2.31 8.29 10.42
C ARG A 50 -1.81 6.86 10.20
N ALA A 51 -0.80 6.70 9.35
CA ALA A 51 -0.17 5.43 9.03
C ALA A 51 1.07 5.18 9.91
N ARG A 52 1.25 5.90 11.02
CA ARG A 52 2.36 5.68 11.96
C ARG A 52 1.84 5.12 13.27
N GLU A 53 2.44 4.03 13.73
CA GLU A 53 2.06 3.38 14.99
C GLU A 53 3.30 2.96 15.77
N GLN A 54 3.27 3.13 17.09
CA GLN A 54 4.33 2.66 17.97
C GLN A 54 4.08 1.21 18.34
N ALA A 55 5.13 0.39 18.22
CA ALA A 55 5.04 -1.00 18.63
C ALA A 55 4.70 -1.11 20.13
N PRO A 56 3.95 -2.15 20.52
CA PRO A 56 3.66 -2.42 21.93
C PRO A 56 4.96 -2.65 22.69
N PHE A 57 5.02 -2.17 23.93
CA PHE A 57 6.18 -2.36 24.79
C PHE A 57 5.93 -3.51 25.77
N TYR A 58 6.60 -4.65 25.53
CA TYR A 58 6.59 -5.79 26.44
C TYR A 58 7.83 -5.74 27.35
N GLN A 59 7.65 -5.43 28.62
CA GLN A 59 8.76 -5.45 29.60
C GLN A 59 8.82 -6.80 30.30
N THR A 60 9.73 -7.66 29.83
CA THR A 60 9.97 -8.97 30.46
C THR A 60 11.16 -8.97 31.43
N ASN A 61 12.06 -7.97 31.33
CA ASN A 61 13.22 -7.83 32.21
C ASN A 61 13.18 -6.50 32.99
N ARG A 62 13.11 -6.58 34.32
CA ARG A 62 13.03 -5.42 35.24
C ARG A 62 14.31 -4.56 35.32
N GLY A 63 15.37 -4.88 34.58
CA GLY A 63 16.67 -4.18 34.64
C GLY A 63 17.23 -3.67 33.30
N ALA A 64 16.57 -3.93 32.17
CA ALA A 64 17.03 -3.42 30.86
C ALA A 64 16.42 -2.04 30.60
N ALA A 65 17.26 -1.07 30.23
CA ALA A 65 16.78 0.24 29.79
C ALA A 65 15.80 0.07 28.60
N ALA A 66 14.59 0.60 28.74
CA ALA A 66 13.59 0.57 27.69
C ALA A 66 14.15 1.28 26.44
N LYS A 67 14.29 0.56 25.32
CA LYS A 67 14.54 1.21 24.03
C LYS A 67 13.31 2.04 23.70
N ARG A 68 13.52 3.29 23.26
CA ARG A 68 12.44 4.17 22.79
C ARG A 68 11.62 3.44 21.72
N ALA A 69 10.30 3.41 21.88
CA ALA A 69 9.38 2.88 20.89
C ALA A 69 9.65 3.57 19.55
N GLN A 70 9.81 2.77 18.50
CA GLN A 70 10.06 3.27 17.16
C GLN A 70 8.75 3.25 16.38
N ASP A 71 8.54 4.27 15.55
CA ASP A 71 7.36 4.37 14.71
C ASP A 71 7.47 3.38 13.55
N TRP A 72 6.50 2.48 13.49
CA TRP A 72 6.24 1.62 12.34
C TRP A 72 5.33 2.35 11.37
N HIS A 73 5.45 2.01 10.09
CA HIS A 73 4.49 2.46 9.10
C HIS A 73 3.47 1.36 8.85
N VAL A 74 2.19 1.68 9.00
CA VAL A 74 1.08 0.75 9.02
C VAL A 74 0.15 1.06 7.86
N VAL A 75 -0.05 0.08 6.98
CA VAL A 75 -1.03 0.18 5.89
C VAL A 75 -2.23 -0.66 6.25
N SER A 76 -3.40 -0.03 6.37
CA SER A 76 -4.65 -0.67 6.78
C SER A 76 -5.75 -0.48 5.74
N VAL A 77 -6.45 -1.58 5.45
CA VAL A 77 -7.69 -1.61 4.68
C VAL A 77 -8.79 -2.04 5.64
N PHE A 78 -9.82 -1.20 5.78
CA PHE A 78 -11.02 -1.52 6.54
C PHE A 78 -12.15 -1.79 5.55
N TYR A 79 -12.81 -2.93 5.68
CA TYR A 79 -13.84 -3.36 4.75
C TYR A 79 -15.02 -4.02 5.46
N ASP A 80 -16.13 -4.08 4.75
CA ASP A 80 -17.34 -4.80 5.15
C ASP A 80 -17.60 -5.90 4.12
N THR A 81 -18.17 -7.01 4.57
CA THR A 81 -18.53 -8.16 3.75
C THR A 81 -20.05 -8.36 3.77
N ALA A 82 -20.61 -8.76 2.64
CA ALA A 82 -22.05 -9.02 2.50
C ALA A 82 -22.43 -10.52 2.55
N PRO A 83 -21.67 -11.44 1.93
CA PRO A 83 -21.92 -12.88 2.00
C PRO A 83 -21.79 -13.40 3.44
N GLU A 84 -22.51 -14.48 3.76
CA GLU A 84 -22.43 -15.14 5.08
C GLU A 84 -21.00 -15.56 5.42
N TRP A 85 -20.31 -16.14 4.42
CA TRP A 85 -18.92 -16.53 4.49
C TRP A 85 -18.21 -16.20 3.18
N ILE A 86 -16.96 -15.74 3.29
CA ILE A 86 -16.00 -15.65 2.21
C ILE A 86 -14.87 -16.64 2.52
N GLU A 87 -14.72 -17.64 1.67
CA GLU A 87 -13.72 -18.70 1.81
C GLU A 87 -12.29 -18.15 1.75
N GLU A 88 -12.03 -17.23 0.82
CA GLU A 88 -10.68 -16.72 0.57
C GLU A 88 -10.70 -15.27 0.08
N LEU A 89 -9.88 -14.44 0.72
CA LEU A 89 -9.60 -13.08 0.28
C LEU A 89 -8.10 -12.84 0.20
N LEU A 90 -7.63 -12.37 -0.96
CA LEU A 90 -6.23 -12.02 -1.17
C LEU A 90 -6.07 -10.50 -1.21
N VAL A 91 -5.24 -9.95 -0.32
CA VAL A 91 -4.89 -8.53 -0.32
C VAL A 91 -3.42 -8.36 -0.65
N GLN A 92 -3.12 -7.71 -1.79
CA GLN A 92 -1.77 -7.41 -2.23
C GLN A 92 -1.42 -5.97 -1.90
N PHE A 93 -0.51 -5.80 -0.95
CA PHE A 93 -0.01 -4.50 -0.52
C PHE A 93 1.24 -4.10 -1.28
N HIS A 94 1.27 -2.84 -1.70
CA HIS A 94 2.40 -2.20 -2.35
C HIS A 94 2.74 -0.93 -1.59
N VAL A 95 3.99 -0.77 -1.16
CA VAL A 95 4.44 0.40 -0.40
C VAL A 95 5.69 0.95 -1.05
N LEU A 96 5.70 2.25 -1.31
CA LEU A 96 6.83 2.95 -1.93
C LEU A 96 7.42 3.95 -0.94
N SER A 97 8.71 3.82 -0.64
CA SER A 97 9.47 4.84 0.08
C SER A 97 10.38 5.62 -0.85
N GLU A 98 10.61 6.90 -0.51
CA GLU A 98 11.53 7.80 -1.20
C GLU A 98 12.64 8.23 -0.24
N LEU A 99 13.88 8.05 -0.67
CA LEU A 99 15.06 8.62 -0.03
C LEU A 99 15.71 9.61 -1.00
N GLN A 100 15.83 10.87 -0.58
CA GLN A 100 16.64 11.84 -1.28
C GLN A 100 18.08 11.76 -0.78
N ASP A 101 19.03 11.60 -1.69
CA ASP A 101 20.44 11.68 -1.37
C ASP A 101 20.80 13.09 -0.89
N PRO A 102 21.43 13.25 0.29
CA PRO A 102 21.71 14.57 0.83
C PRO A 102 22.69 15.37 -0.04
N VAL A 103 23.60 14.68 -0.74
CA VAL A 103 24.66 15.28 -1.55
C VAL A 103 24.20 15.48 -2.98
N THR A 104 23.77 14.40 -3.65
CA THR A 104 23.45 14.46 -5.10
C THR A 104 22.03 14.96 -5.37
N LYS A 105 21.19 15.07 -4.33
CA LYS A 105 19.75 15.39 -4.42
C LYS A 105 18.93 14.42 -5.27
N GLN A 106 19.54 13.32 -5.73
CA GLN A 106 18.88 12.28 -6.47
C GLN A 106 17.93 11.51 -5.57
N LYS A 107 16.73 11.23 -6.10
CA LYS A 107 15.72 10.44 -5.41
C LYS A 107 15.92 8.97 -5.74
N ARG A 108 15.92 8.14 -4.71
CA ARG A 108 15.93 6.68 -4.79
C ARG A 108 14.65 6.15 -4.18
N TYR A 109 14.01 5.22 -4.90
CA TYR A 109 12.75 4.63 -4.48
C TYR A 109 12.97 3.20 -4.01
N SER A 110 12.26 2.79 -2.97
CA SER A 110 12.20 1.39 -2.54
C SER A 110 10.77 0.91 -2.54
N LEU A 111 10.50 -0.15 -3.30
CA LEU A 111 9.19 -0.78 -3.41
C LEU A 111 9.16 -2.04 -2.54
N TYR A 112 8.19 -2.10 -1.64
CA TYR A 112 7.91 -3.26 -0.81
C TYR A 112 6.58 -3.88 -1.23
N LYS A 113 6.53 -5.20 -1.29
CA LYS A 113 5.32 -5.96 -1.63
C LYS A 113 5.04 -7.00 -0.55
N LYS A 114 3.77 -7.21 -0.23
CA LYS A 114 3.30 -8.32 0.60
C LYS A 114 1.92 -8.74 0.14
N SER A 115 1.75 -10.03 -0.10
CA SER A 115 0.44 -10.62 -0.31
C SER A 115 0.01 -11.28 0.99
N VAL A 116 -1.21 -10.99 1.45
CA VAL A 116 -1.81 -11.61 2.63
C VAL A 116 -3.09 -12.30 2.21
N ARG A 117 -3.17 -13.59 2.51
CA ARG A 117 -4.33 -14.43 2.22
C ARG A 117 -5.10 -14.64 3.51
N TYR A 118 -6.34 -14.19 3.51
CA TYR A 118 -7.30 -14.36 4.59
C TYR A 118 -8.30 -15.45 4.20
N VAL A 119 -8.75 -16.22 5.18
CA VAL A 119 -9.69 -17.33 5.00
C VAL A 119 -10.80 -17.27 6.05
N ASP A 120 -11.91 -17.94 5.78
CA ASP A 120 -13.03 -18.10 6.71
C ASP A 120 -13.56 -16.75 7.23
N ILE A 121 -13.79 -15.80 6.32
CA ILE A 121 -14.20 -14.44 6.68
C ILE A 121 -15.71 -14.40 6.79
N GLU A 122 -16.22 -14.21 8.01
CA GLU A 122 -17.65 -14.09 8.27
C GLU A 122 -18.22 -12.80 7.64
N LYS A 123 -19.54 -12.79 7.42
CA LYS A 123 -20.30 -11.58 7.21
C LYS A 123 -20.10 -10.59 8.34
N GLY A 124 -19.72 -9.36 8.02
CA GLY A 124 -19.58 -8.36 9.05
C GLY A 124 -19.22 -6.99 8.55
N ASN A 125 -19.17 -6.08 9.52
CA ASN A 125 -18.51 -4.81 9.37
C ASN A 125 -17.23 -4.86 10.21
N ASP A 126 -16.29 -3.96 9.94
CA ASP A 126 -15.07 -3.81 10.75
C ASP A 126 -13.95 -4.83 10.54
N HIS A 127 -14.03 -5.64 9.48
CA HIS A 127 -12.88 -6.42 9.04
C HIS A 127 -11.68 -5.53 8.70
N ARG A 128 -10.48 -6.04 8.97
CA ARG A 128 -9.23 -5.31 8.79
C ARG A 128 -8.15 -6.17 8.15
N ALA A 129 -7.65 -5.71 7.01
CA ALA A 129 -6.41 -6.20 6.43
C ALA A 129 -5.28 -5.20 6.70
N ILE A 130 -4.12 -5.69 7.12
CA ILE A 130 -3.03 -4.84 7.59
C ILE A 130 -1.65 -5.39 7.26
N VAL A 131 -0.73 -4.50 6.92
CA VAL A 131 0.71 -4.78 6.87
C VAL A 131 1.52 -3.69 7.55
N PHE A 132 2.69 -4.08 8.04
CA PHE A 132 3.59 -3.27 8.83
C PHE A 132 4.96 -3.18 8.15
N LEU A 133 5.45 -1.96 7.91
CA LEU A 133 6.81 -1.71 7.47
C LEU A 133 7.71 -1.41 8.67
N ARG A 134 8.79 -2.17 8.79
CA ARG A 134 9.75 -2.05 9.90
C ARG A 134 10.37 -0.64 9.99
N PRO A 135 10.60 -0.10 11.20
CA PRO A 135 11.25 1.21 11.38
C PRO A 135 12.65 1.26 10.77
N ALA A 136 13.36 0.13 10.77
CA ALA A 136 14.67 0.02 10.13
C ALA A 136 14.62 0.28 8.62
N ALA A 137 13.53 -0.11 7.94
CA ALA A 137 13.34 0.16 6.52
C ALA A 137 13.14 1.66 6.29
N ILE A 138 12.28 2.29 7.09
CA ILE A 138 12.00 3.73 7.01
C ILE A 138 13.28 4.54 7.23
N LYS A 139 14.05 4.19 8.28
CA LYS A 139 15.34 4.85 8.57
C LYS A 139 16.36 4.71 7.44
N ARG A 140 16.38 3.57 6.77
CA ARG A 140 17.40 3.25 5.76
C ARG A 140 17.01 3.71 4.36
N PHE A 141 15.71 3.71 4.04
CA PHE A 141 15.19 3.88 2.68
C PHE A 141 14.19 5.03 2.55
N GLY A 142 14.08 5.86 3.58
CA GLY A 142 13.33 7.11 3.56
C GLY A 142 11.85 6.95 3.90
N GLU A 143 11.11 8.04 3.72
CA GLU A 143 9.70 8.09 4.09
C GLU A 143 8.82 7.38 3.06
N VAL A 144 7.71 6.81 3.52
CA VAL A 144 6.68 6.30 2.62
C VAL A 144 5.98 7.46 1.92
N VAL A 145 6.01 7.42 0.59
CA VAL A 145 5.42 8.41 -0.31
C VAL A 145 4.24 7.86 -1.11
N ALA A 146 4.10 6.55 -1.24
CA ALA A 146 2.92 5.95 -1.85
C ALA A 146 2.60 4.59 -1.23
N SER A 147 1.32 4.23 -1.26
CA SER A 147 0.83 2.94 -0.80
C SER A 147 -0.39 2.54 -1.62
N ALA A 148 -0.55 1.24 -1.85
CA ALA A 148 -1.70 0.69 -2.54
C ALA A 148 -2.06 -0.69 -1.99
N ALA A 149 -3.33 -1.06 -2.11
CA ALA A 149 -3.85 -2.37 -1.81
C ALA A 149 -4.76 -2.83 -2.94
N VAL A 150 -4.51 -4.04 -3.45
CA VAL A 150 -5.35 -4.71 -4.46
C VAL A 150 -6.04 -5.87 -3.78
N ILE A 151 -7.37 -5.88 -3.80
CA ILE A 151 -8.20 -6.89 -3.15
C ILE A 151 -8.75 -7.82 -4.23
N THR A 152 -8.45 -9.10 -4.08
CA THR A 152 -8.85 -10.17 -5.00
C THR A 152 -9.71 -11.18 -4.25
N LEU A 153 -10.85 -11.52 -4.86
CA LEU A 153 -11.82 -12.50 -4.37
C LEU A 153 -12.14 -13.44 -5.53
N ASP A 154 -12.09 -14.76 -5.30
CA ASP A 154 -12.27 -15.79 -6.33
C ASP A 154 -11.39 -15.58 -7.58
N GLY A 155 -10.16 -15.12 -7.37
CA GLY A 155 -9.20 -14.82 -8.45
C GLY A 155 -9.50 -13.57 -9.27
N LYS A 156 -10.52 -12.78 -8.91
CA LYS A 156 -10.89 -11.52 -9.57
C LYS A 156 -10.61 -10.32 -8.68
N VAL A 157 -10.03 -9.27 -9.26
CA VAL A 157 -9.85 -7.99 -8.54
C VAL A 157 -11.22 -7.36 -8.32
N VAL A 158 -11.60 -7.19 -7.05
CA VAL A 158 -12.89 -6.61 -6.64
C VAL A 158 -12.74 -5.18 -6.13
N ASN A 159 -11.55 -4.78 -5.69
CA ASN A 159 -11.29 -3.43 -5.23
C ASN A 159 -9.80 -3.06 -5.32
N GLU A 160 -9.52 -1.79 -5.57
CA GLU A 160 -8.18 -1.21 -5.54
C GLU A 160 -8.20 0.10 -4.78
N GLN A 161 -7.25 0.28 -3.86
CA GLN A 161 -7.09 1.50 -3.07
C GLN A 161 -5.66 2.00 -3.14
N ASN A 162 -5.47 3.31 -3.14
CA ASN A 162 -4.14 3.89 -3.05
C ASN A 162 -4.14 5.29 -2.43
N GLU A 163 -3.00 5.66 -1.87
CA GLU A 163 -2.69 7.02 -1.41
C GLU A 163 -1.27 7.37 -1.83
N THR A 164 -1.06 8.60 -2.29
CA THR A 164 0.23 9.10 -2.78
C THR A 164 0.51 10.52 -2.27
N LYS A 165 1.72 10.79 -1.77
CA LYS A 165 2.23 12.13 -1.43
C LYS A 165 2.81 12.87 -2.63
N ILE A 166 3.20 12.12 -3.66
CA ILE A 166 3.81 12.65 -4.89
C ILE A 166 2.92 12.29 -6.09
N PRO A 167 2.91 13.11 -7.17
CA PRO A 167 2.15 12.79 -8.37
C PRO A 167 2.57 11.44 -8.94
N MET A 168 1.59 10.57 -9.16
CA MET A 168 1.77 9.21 -9.66
C MET A 168 0.69 8.88 -10.69
N PRO A 169 0.97 8.02 -11.68
CA PRO A 169 -0.07 7.54 -12.57
C PRO A 169 -1.10 6.70 -11.80
N PRO A 170 -2.34 6.57 -12.30
CA PRO A 170 -3.28 5.55 -11.82
C PRO A 170 -2.62 4.17 -11.83
N SER A 171 -2.94 3.36 -10.82
CA SER A 171 -2.40 2.00 -10.68
C SER A 171 -0.88 1.93 -10.80
N TRP A 172 -0.18 2.89 -10.18
CA TRP A 172 1.29 3.00 -10.21
C TRP A 172 2.01 1.70 -9.82
N TRP A 173 1.39 0.86 -9.00
CA TRP A 173 1.91 -0.43 -8.54
C TRP A 173 2.00 -1.51 -9.63
N SER A 174 1.34 -1.30 -10.77
CA SER A 174 1.38 -2.18 -11.94
C SER A 174 1.91 -1.47 -13.19
N ASN A 175 2.31 -0.19 -13.08
CA ASN A 175 2.74 0.62 -14.21
C ASN A 175 4.22 0.38 -14.53
N PRO A 176 4.59 -0.14 -15.72
CA PRO A 176 5.98 -0.37 -16.10
C PRO A 176 6.87 0.87 -16.00
N ALA A 177 6.34 2.06 -16.30
CA ALA A 177 7.10 3.31 -16.20
C ALA A 177 7.54 3.63 -14.75
N VAL A 178 6.82 3.10 -13.76
CA VAL A 178 7.17 3.21 -12.34
C VAL A 178 8.06 2.04 -11.93
N LEU A 179 7.64 0.81 -12.27
CA LEU A 179 8.30 -0.43 -11.81
C LEU A 179 9.66 -0.68 -12.44
N ASP A 180 9.87 -0.26 -13.68
CA ASP A 180 11.13 -0.46 -14.42
C ASP A 180 12.06 0.75 -14.29
N SER A 181 11.71 1.71 -13.44
CA SER A 181 12.55 2.89 -13.20
C SER A 181 13.92 2.48 -12.65
N PRO A 182 15.03 2.98 -13.20
CA PRO A 182 16.38 2.65 -12.73
C PRO A 182 16.68 3.13 -11.31
N THR A 183 15.86 4.05 -10.79
CA THR A 183 15.98 4.56 -9.41
C THR A 183 15.15 3.77 -8.40
N LEU A 184 14.37 2.78 -8.86
CA LEU A 184 13.53 1.93 -8.03
C LEU A 184 14.25 0.62 -7.68
N THR A 185 14.22 0.26 -6.41
CA THR A 185 14.71 -1.04 -5.93
C THR A 185 13.57 -1.78 -5.25
N VAL A 186 13.25 -2.99 -5.73
CA VAL A 186 12.30 -3.87 -5.06
C VAL A 186 12.98 -4.51 -3.85
N ARG A 187 12.28 -4.53 -2.71
CA ARG A 187 12.79 -5.04 -1.43
C ARG A 187 11.79 -6.00 -0.80
N GLU A 188 12.23 -7.23 -0.60
CA GLU A 188 11.41 -8.30 -0.01
C GLU A 188 11.65 -8.43 1.50
N GLY A 189 10.69 -9.01 2.22
CA GLY A 189 10.80 -9.32 3.66
C GLY A 189 10.69 -8.14 4.64
N TYR A 190 10.49 -6.92 4.15
CA TYR A 190 10.36 -5.73 5.01
C TYR A 190 8.92 -5.42 5.45
N LEU A 191 7.93 -5.79 4.63
CA LEU A 191 6.52 -5.75 5.00
C LEU A 191 6.15 -7.03 5.73
N LEU A 192 5.54 -6.86 6.89
CA LEU A 192 5.05 -7.93 7.75
C LEU A 192 3.53 -7.93 7.75
N ASN A 193 2.91 -9.11 7.76
CA ASN A 193 1.48 -9.22 8.09
C ASN A 193 1.29 -9.08 9.62
N GLN A 194 0.04 -9.20 10.10
CA GLN A 194 -0.28 -9.05 11.52
C GLN A 194 0.46 -10.07 12.41
N ILE A 195 0.44 -11.35 12.05
CA ILE A 195 1.04 -12.44 12.84
C ILE A 195 2.58 -12.39 12.88
N GLU A 196 3.20 -11.75 11.88
CA GLU A 196 4.65 -11.54 11.80
C GLU A 196 5.11 -10.27 12.55
N SER A 197 4.17 -9.48 13.07
CA SER A 197 4.43 -8.16 13.65
C SER A 197 4.48 -8.20 15.19
N PRO A 198 5.00 -7.15 15.85
CA PRO A 198 4.87 -6.99 17.30
C PRO A 198 3.44 -6.96 17.83
N TRP A 199 2.43 -6.78 16.97
CA TRP A 199 1.01 -6.78 17.34
C TRP A 199 0.35 -8.15 17.25
N ALA A 200 1.09 -9.21 16.91
CA ALA A 200 0.54 -10.55 16.72
C ALA A 200 -0.31 -11.06 17.91
N LEU A 201 0.02 -10.62 19.12
CA LEU A 201 -0.65 -11.02 20.37
C LEU A 201 -1.69 -10.00 20.86
N LEU A 202 -1.91 -8.90 20.13
CA LEU A 202 -2.89 -7.89 20.49
C LEU A 202 -4.17 -8.08 19.70
N ASN A 203 -5.28 -8.18 20.44
CA ASN A 203 -6.63 -8.38 19.93
C ASN A 203 -6.68 -9.42 18.79
N PRO A 204 -6.29 -10.68 19.07
CA PRO A 204 -6.25 -11.70 18.02
C PRO A 204 -7.63 -11.89 17.34
N ASP A 205 -8.71 -11.65 18.06
CA ASP A 205 -10.08 -11.78 17.57
C ASP A 205 -10.51 -10.62 16.62
N ASP A 206 -9.74 -9.53 16.55
CA ASP A 206 -10.01 -8.40 15.64
C ASP A 206 -9.49 -8.67 14.21
N TYR A 207 -8.80 -9.79 13.97
CA TYR A 207 -8.13 -10.09 12.70
C TYR A 207 -8.55 -11.45 12.15
N GLU A 208 -8.73 -11.49 10.84
CA GLU A 208 -9.02 -12.72 10.11
C GLU A 208 -7.85 -13.70 10.15
N VAL A 209 -8.18 -14.99 10.02
CA VAL A 209 -7.19 -16.07 9.94
C VAL A 209 -6.34 -15.90 8.68
N ILE A 210 -5.01 -15.92 8.84
CA ILE A 210 -4.04 -15.81 7.75
C ILE A 210 -3.52 -17.20 7.39
N LYS A 211 -3.50 -17.51 6.09
CA LYS A 211 -2.96 -18.75 5.50
C LYS A 211 -1.58 -18.56 4.88
#